data_AF-A0A7J4RIP7-F1
#
_entry.id   AF-A0A7J4RIP7-F1
#
_cell.length_a   1.000
_cell.length_b   1.000
_cell.length_c   1.000
_cell.angle_alpha   90.00
_cell.angle_beta   90.00
_cell.angle_gamma   90.00
#
_symmetry.space_group_name_H-M   'P 1'
#
loop_
_entity.id
_entity.type
_entity.pdbx_description
1 polymer ?
#
loop_
_entity_poly.entity_id
_entity_poly.type
_entity_poly.pdbx_seq_one_letter_code
_entity_poly.pdbx_strand_id
1 'polypeptide(L)'
;MPKSNSLAKVDSGTLANISIVLFVSVLAIIHLKAVIQPLVVATLIFFLIRPPAQWLEERIGGHPLIAYGVLVAAVMGFLLFASNSMYEAMQSFTNEAPELQKSLEEKVAWLEELSIFGYHPNTAALTDLITIDTVNKYAAGFVGTLAGFTTSLVTVLIFLLFIILEAETLPKRIRAAYPDDVD
;
A
#
# COMPACT_ATOMS: atom_id res chain seq x y z
N MET A 1 -8.26 -58.58 12.93
CA MET A 1 -9.38 -57.80 12.37
C MET A 1 -8.94 -56.36 12.16
N PRO A 2 -8.62 -55.90 10.94
CA PRO A 2 -8.45 -54.49 10.66
C PRO A 2 -9.74 -53.94 10.02
N LYS A 3 -10.37 -52.96 10.67
CA LYS A 3 -11.45 -52.17 10.08
C LYS A 3 -10.86 -51.33 8.95
N SER A 4 -11.14 -51.73 7.71
CA SER A 4 -10.85 -50.92 6.51
C SER A 4 -11.71 -49.66 6.57
N ASN A 5 -11.06 -48.49 6.60
CA ASN A 5 -11.72 -47.21 6.76
C ASN A 5 -12.58 -46.87 5.53
N SER A 6 -13.81 -46.44 5.82
CA SER A 6 -14.95 -46.17 4.93
C SER A 6 -14.78 -44.96 3.98
N LEU A 7 -13.63 -44.81 3.31
CA LEU A 7 -13.45 -43.80 2.26
C LEU A 7 -13.89 -44.28 0.87
N ALA A 8 -14.10 -45.59 0.70
CA ALA A 8 -14.43 -46.21 -0.59
C ALA A 8 -15.91 -46.14 -1.00
N LYS A 9 -16.76 -45.41 -0.25
CA LYS A 9 -18.22 -45.37 -0.47
C LYS A 9 -18.77 -43.95 -0.65
N VAL A 10 -17.95 -43.06 -1.19
CA VAL A 10 -18.41 -41.74 -1.64
C VAL A 10 -18.77 -41.86 -3.11
N ASP A 11 -20.00 -41.49 -3.46
CA ASP A 11 -20.47 -41.50 -4.85
C ASP A 11 -19.59 -40.59 -5.72
N SER A 12 -19.20 -41.07 -6.91
CA SER A 12 -18.26 -40.36 -7.80
C SER A 12 -18.74 -38.95 -8.14
N GLY A 13 -20.07 -38.75 -8.21
CA GLY A 13 -20.68 -37.43 -8.43
C GLY A 13 -20.48 -36.48 -7.25
N THR A 14 -20.53 -36.98 -6.01
CA THR A 14 -20.27 -36.16 -4.81
C THR A 14 -18.79 -35.79 -4.71
N LEU A 15 -17.89 -36.72 -5.02
CA LEU A 15 -16.45 -36.46 -5.05
C LEU A 15 -16.08 -35.42 -6.12
N ALA A 16 -16.68 -35.52 -7.30
CA ALA A 16 -16.51 -34.55 -8.38
C ALA A 16 -17.03 -33.17 -8.00
N ASN A 17 -18.23 -33.08 -7.42
CA ASN A 17 -18.81 -31.82 -6.98
C ASN A 17 -17.97 -31.14 -5.89
N ILE A 18 -17.49 -31.90 -4.89
CA ILE A 18 -16.59 -31.37 -3.85
C ILE A 18 -15.29 -30.86 -4.48
N SER A 19 -14.73 -31.60 -5.45
CA SER A 19 -13.49 -31.21 -6.13
C SER A 19 -13.67 -29.92 -6.94
N ILE A 20 -14.80 -29.77 -7.63
CA ILE A 20 -15.13 -28.56 -8.41
C ILE A 20 -15.31 -27.37 -7.47
N VAL A 21 -16.08 -27.52 -6.39
CA VAL A 21 -16.29 -26.44 -5.41
C VAL A 21 -14.97 -26.02 -4.79
N LEU A 22 -14.13 -26.97 -4.37
CA LEU A 22 -12.83 -26.68 -3.77
C LEU A 22 -11.89 -25.96 -4.76
N PHE A 23 -11.87 -26.41 -6.01
CA PHE A 23 -11.08 -25.77 -7.06
C PHE A 23 -11.54 -24.33 -7.31
N VAL A 24 -12.86 -24.11 -7.45
CA VAL A 24 -13.44 -22.77 -7.63
C VAL A 24 -13.17 -21.89 -6.42
N SER A 25 -13.31 -22.40 -5.20
CA SER A 25 -13.02 -21.65 -3.98
C SER A 25 -11.54 -21.23 -3.89
N VAL A 26 -10.60 -22.11 -4.24
CA VAL A 26 -9.17 -21.76 -4.26
C VAL A 26 -8.88 -20.68 -5.30
N LEU A 27 -9.41 -20.82 -6.51
CA LEU A 27 -9.26 -19.80 -7.56
C LEU A 27 -9.89 -18.47 -7.16
N ALA A 28 -11.07 -18.51 -6.52
CA ALA A 28 -11.75 -17.34 -6.01
C ALA A 28 -10.90 -16.63 -4.96
N ILE A 29 -10.33 -17.35 -3.98
CA ILE A 29 -9.46 -16.78 -2.94
C ILE A 29 -8.20 -16.13 -3.55
N ILE A 30 -7.55 -16.77 -4.53
CA ILE A 30 -6.37 -16.22 -5.18
C ILE A 30 -6.69 -14.87 -5.84
N HIS A 31 -7.81 -14.77 -6.56
CA HIS A 31 -8.22 -13.52 -7.21
C HIS A 31 -8.75 -12.49 -6.20
N LEU A 32 -9.47 -12.94 -5.16
CA LEU A 32 -9.95 -12.07 -4.10
C LEU A 32 -8.82 -11.51 -3.25
N LYS A 33 -7.63 -12.12 -3.20
CA LYS A 33 -6.48 -11.60 -2.44
C LYS A 33 -6.19 -10.14 -2.77
N ALA A 34 -6.27 -9.77 -4.05
CA ALA A 34 -6.05 -8.40 -4.53
C ALA A 34 -7.06 -7.39 -3.96
N VAL A 35 -8.23 -7.86 -3.51
CA VAL A 35 -9.31 -7.06 -2.92
C VAL A 35 -9.32 -7.16 -1.39
N ILE A 36 -9.12 -8.36 -0.85
CA ILE A 36 -9.11 -8.63 0.59
C ILE A 36 -8.00 -7.83 1.28
N GLN A 37 -6.80 -7.78 0.70
CA GLN A 37 -5.69 -7.08 1.34
C GLN A 37 -5.97 -5.56 1.51
N PRO A 38 -6.37 -4.81 0.46
CA PRO A 38 -6.80 -3.42 0.63
C PRO A 38 -7.96 -3.23 1.61
N LEU A 39 -8.95 -4.14 1.61
CA LEU A 39 -10.09 -4.08 2.53
C LEU A 39 -9.68 -4.22 4.00
N VAL A 40 -8.79 -5.17 4.31
CA VAL A 40 -8.27 -5.37 5.67
C VAL A 40 -7.50 -4.13 6.11
N VAL A 41 -6.61 -3.61 5.25
CA VAL A 41 -5.85 -2.39 5.54
C VAL A 41 -6.78 -1.19 5.76
N ALA A 42 -7.78 -1.01 4.90
CA ALA A 42 -8.77 0.05 5.02
C ALA A 42 -9.55 -0.06 6.35
N THR A 43 -9.90 -1.27 6.78
CA THR A 43 -10.57 -1.50 8.07
C THR A 43 -9.69 -1.11 9.25
N LEU A 44 -8.41 -1.47 9.23
CA LEU A 44 -7.45 -1.05 10.26
C LEU A 44 -7.30 0.48 10.30
N ILE A 45 -7.20 1.11 9.12
CA ILE A 45 -7.11 2.57 8.99
C ILE A 45 -8.41 3.24 9.48
N PHE A 46 -9.58 2.68 9.17
CA PHE A 46 -10.85 3.19 9.68
C PHE A 46 -10.87 3.24 11.21
N PHE A 47 -10.42 2.16 11.87
CA PHE A 47 -10.28 2.15 13.33
C PHE A 47 -9.26 3.16 13.84
N LEU A 48 -8.16 3.38 13.12
CA LEU A 48 -7.13 4.36 13.48
C LEU A 48 -7.60 5.81 13.33
N ILE A 49 -8.43 6.09 12.32
CA ILE A 49 -8.95 7.43 12.01
C ILE A 49 -10.14 7.80 12.88
N ARG A 50 -10.84 6.82 13.48
CA ARG A 50 -12.02 7.07 14.30
C ARG A 50 -11.78 8.08 15.44
N PRO A 51 -10.73 7.98 16.28
CA PRO A 51 -10.48 8.98 17.32
C PRO A 51 -10.26 10.41 16.79
N PRO A 52 -9.38 10.69 15.81
CA PRO A 52 -9.21 12.04 15.27
C PRO A 52 -10.43 12.54 14.50
N ALA A 53 -11.20 11.66 13.85
CA ALA A 53 -12.43 12.04 13.16
C ALA A 53 -13.52 12.47 14.16
N GLN A 54 -13.66 11.78 15.30
CA GLN A 54 -14.58 12.18 16.37
C GLN A 54 -14.20 13.54 16.96
N TRP A 55 -12.91 13.78 17.19
CA TRP A 55 -12.43 15.10 17.62
C TRP A 55 -12.79 16.20 16.60
N LEU A 56 -12.68 15.91 15.31
CA LEU A 56 -13.03 16.84 14.25
C LEU A 56 -14.55 17.05 14.14
N GLU A 57 -15.33 15.99 14.33
CA GLU A 57 -16.80 16.03 14.35
C GLU A 57 -17.32 16.96 15.45
N GLU A 58 -16.75 16.87 16.66
CA GLU A 58 -17.05 17.77 17.79
C GLU A 58 -16.73 19.24 17.46
N ARG A 59 -15.74 19.49 16.60
CA ARG A 59 -15.29 20.83 16.22
C ARG A 59 -16.12 21.44 15.08
N ILE A 60 -16.56 20.64 14.11
CA ILE A 60 -17.17 21.10 12.85
C ILE A 60 -18.72 21.04 12.88
N GLY A 61 -19.31 20.40 13.89
CA GLY A 61 -20.76 20.48 14.13
C GLY A 61 -21.54 19.17 13.98
N GLY A 62 -20.92 18.03 14.30
CA GLY A 62 -21.67 16.81 14.67
C GLY A 62 -22.19 15.95 13.52
N HIS A 63 -21.73 16.14 12.28
CA HIS A 63 -22.04 15.22 11.18
C HIS A 63 -20.85 14.29 10.89
N PRO A 64 -20.91 13.01 11.30
CA PRO A 64 -19.78 12.10 11.21
C PRO A 64 -19.29 11.94 9.76
N LEU A 65 -20.21 11.74 8.80
CA LEU A 65 -19.89 11.62 7.38
C LEU A 65 -19.06 12.79 6.82
N ILE A 66 -19.30 14.02 7.29
CA ILE A 66 -18.55 15.22 6.88
C ILE A 66 -17.15 15.19 7.50
N ALA A 67 -17.03 14.84 8.78
CA ALA A 67 -15.74 14.78 9.46
C ALA A 67 -14.80 13.73 8.83
N TYR A 68 -15.32 12.53 8.55
CA TYR A 68 -14.54 11.49 7.86
C TYR A 68 -14.21 11.87 6.41
N GLY A 69 -15.17 12.46 5.68
CA GLY A 69 -14.96 12.93 4.31
C GLY A 69 -13.88 14.02 4.21
N VAL A 70 -13.91 15.01 5.11
CA VAL A 70 -12.89 16.06 5.19
C VAL A 70 -11.52 15.48 5.50
N LEU A 71 -11.43 14.51 6.41
CA LEU A 71 -10.16 13.89 6.76
C LEU A 71 -9.56 13.08 5.59
N VAL A 72 -10.38 12.32 4.86
CA VAL A 72 -9.95 11.63 3.64
C VAL A 72 -9.51 12.63 2.56
N ALA A 73 -10.27 13.72 2.36
CA ALA A 73 -9.92 14.77 1.41
C ALA A 73 -8.61 15.48 1.80
N ALA A 74 -8.38 15.71 3.09
CA ALA A 74 -7.14 16.30 3.59
C ALA A 74 -5.93 15.38 3.33
N VAL A 75 -6.06 14.08 3.57
CA VAL A 75 -5.02 13.09 3.25
C VAL A 75 -4.75 13.06 1.74
N MET A 76 -5.80 13.06 0.91
CA MET A 76 -5.65 13.14 -0.55
C MET A 76 -4.94 14.43 -0.98
N GLY A 77 -5.35 15.59 -0.45
CA GLY A 77 -4.71 16.87 -0.73
C GLY A 77 -3.23 16.88 -0.34
N PHE A 78 -2.91 16.32 0.83
CA PHE A 78 -1.53 16.18 1.29
C PHE A 78 -0.70 15.27 0.35
N LEU A 79 -1.25 14.14 -0.09
CA LEU A 79 -0.57 13.23 -1.01
C LEU A 79 -0.30 13.88 -2.36
N LEU A 80 -1.26 14.63 -2.91
CA LEU A 80 -1.07 15.35 -4.17
C LEU A 80 0.00 16.44 -4.04
N PHE A 81 -0.03 17.19 -2.93
CA PHE A 81 1.00 18.18 -2.63
C PHE A 81 2.39 17.53 -2.51
N ALA A 82 2.50 16.46 -1.72
CA ALA A 82 3.75 15.73 -1.53
C ALA A 82 4.25 15.12 -2.85
N SER A 83 3.36 14.58 -3.68
CA SER A 83 3.71 14.05 -5.01
C SER A 83 4.27 15.14 -5.91
N ASN A 84 3.67 16.32 -5.93
CA ASN A 84 4.16 17.42 -6.76
C ASN A 84 5.53 17.91 -6.26
N SER A 85 5.69 18.10 -4.95
CA SER A 85 6.97 18.50 -4.35
C SER A 85 8.07 17.47 -4.61
N MET A 86 7.75 16.18 -4.52
CA MET A 86 8.69 15.11 -4.84
C MET A 86 9.06 15.11 -6.33
N TYR A 87 8.11 15.34 -7.23
CA TYR A 87 8.36 15.41 -8.67
C TYR A 87 9.30 16.57 -9.04
N GLU A 88 9.12 17.73 -8.40
CA GLU A 88 10.03 18.87 -8.53
C GLU A 88 11.44 18.53 -8.01
N ALA A 89 11.54 17.91 -6.82
CA ALA A 89 12.81 17.48 -6.25
C ALA A 89 13.53 16.45 -7.14
N MET A 90 12.80 15.49 -7.71
CA MET A 90 13.35 14.50 -8.64
C MET A 90 13.88 15.12 -9.93
N GLN A 91 13.17 16.11 -10.47
CA GLN A 91 13.63 16.84 -11.65
C GLN A 91 14.89 17.65 -11.36
N SER A 92 14.94 18.39 -10.25
CA SER A 92 16.15 19.12 -9.82
C SER A 92 17.32 18.15 -9.66
N PHE A 93 17.12 17.03 -8.95
CA PHE A 93 18.16 16.02 -8.77
C PHE A 93 18.65 15.43 -10.10
N THR A 94 17.76 15.16 -11.06
CA THR A 94 18.13 14.64 -12.38
C THR A 94 18.89 15.67 -13.21
N ASN A 95 18.48 16.94 -13.14
CA ASN A 95 19.12 18.04 -13.87
C ASN A 95 20.52 18.36 -13.31
N GLU A 96 20.68 18.29 -11.99
CA GLU A 96 21.93 18.55 -11.27
C GLU A 96 22.82 17.30 -11.16
N ALA A 97 22.33 16.13 -11.58
CA ALA A 97 23.05 14.86 -11.50
C ALA A 97 24.46 14.91 -12.11
N PRO A 98 24.71 15.55 -13.27
CA PRO A 98 26.06 15.65 -13.82
C PRO A 98 27.02 16.44 -12.94
N GLU A 99 26.57 17.55 -12.34
CA GLU A 99 27.40 18.37 -11.44
C GLU A 99 27.64 17.69 -10.09
N LEU A 100 26.62 17.01 -9.57
CA LEU A 100 26.71 16.17 -8.36
C LEU A 100 27.69 15.01 -8.58
N GLN A 101 27.61 14.33 -9.73
CA GLN A 101 28.53 13.26 -10.09
C GLN A 101 29.97 13.78 -10.12
N LYS A 102 30.23 14.90 -10.80
CA LYS A 102 31.57 15.50 -10.86
C LYS A 102 32.11 15.84 -9.47
N SER A 103 31.28 16.42 -8.61
CA SER A 103 31.66 16.77 -7.23
C SER A 103 31.94 15.53 -6.36
N LEU A 104 31.24 14.43 -6.61
CA LEU A 104 31.46 13.16 -5.93
C LEU A 104 32.72 12.46 -6.45
N GLU A 105 32.96 12.47 -7.76
CA GLU A 105 34.20 11.98 -8.37
C GLU A 105 35.43 12.71 -7.82
N GLU A 106 35.37 14.04 -7.68
CA GLU A 106 36.46 14.84 -7.07
C GLU A 106 36.70 14.45 -5.60
N LYS A 107 35.65 14.17 -4.82
CA LYS A 107 35.78 13.70 -3.43
C LYS A 107 36.31 12.27 -3.34
N VAL A 108 35.93 11.40 -4.27
CA VAL A 108 36.43 10.02 -4.35
C VAL A 108 37.91 10.04 -4.74
N ALA A 109 38.31 10.85 -5.72
CA ALA A 109 39.71 11.04 -6.08
C ALA A 109 40.55 11.56 -4.90
N TRP A 110 40.02 12.52 -4.12
CA TRP A 110 40.67 12.97 -2.89
C TRP A 110 40.85 11.85 -1.84
N LEU A 111 39.87 10.93 -1.73
CA LEU A 111 39.95 9.78 -0.84
C LEU A 111 40.97 8.73 -1.34
N GLU A 112 41.11 8.55 -2.65
CA GLU A 112 42.13 7.67 -3.25
C GLU A 112 43.55 8.20 -3.03
N GLU A 113 43.71 9.53 -3.07
CA GLU A 113 44.97 10.22 -2.77
C GLU A 113 45.38 10.14 -1.31
N LEU A 114 44.40 9.95 -0.39
CA LEU A 114 44.66 9.74 1.04
C LEU A 114 45.23 8.34 1.29
N SER A 115 46.53 8.18 1.00
CA SER A 115 47.28 6.96 1.34
C SER A 115 47.52 6.88 2.85
N ILE A 116 46.60 6.23 3.57
CA ILE A 116 46.78 5.96 4.99
C ILE A 116 47.64 4.69 5.11
N PHE A 117 48.91 4.87 5.49
CA PHE A 117 49.83 3.76 5.82
C PHE A 117 49.97 2.71 4.71
N GLY A 118 50.00 3.13 3.43
CA GLY A 118 50.21 2.24 2.28
C GLY A 118 48.99 1.43 1.83
N TYR A 119 47.81 1.65 2.44
CA TYR A 119 46.55 1.08 1.97
C TYR A 119 45.83 2.08 1.08
N HIS A 120 45.55 1.68 -0.16
CA HIS A 120 44.65 2.41 -1.05
C HIS A 120 43.22 1.90 -0.82
N PRO A 121 42.26 2.76 -0.44
CA PRO A 121 40.87 2.36 -0.33
C PRO A 121 40.34 1.92 -1.71
N ASN A 122 39.63 0.78 -1.77
CA ASN A 122 39.00 0.30 -3.00
C ASN A 122 37.73 1.12 -3.29
N THR A 123 37.88 2.14 -4.11
CA THR A 123 36.83 3.09 -4.52
C THR A 123 36.07 2.63 -5.78
N ALA A 124 36.47 1.54 -6.43
CA ALA A 124 35.84 1.06 -7.66
C ALA A 124 34.32 0.81 -7.50
N ALA A 125 33.89 0.33 -6.32
CA ALA A 125 32.48 0.16 -6.01
C ALA A 125 31.71 1.49 -5.84
N LEU A 126 32.38 2.57 -5.43
CA LEU A 126 31.78 3.90 -5.33
C LEU A 126 31.64 4.53 -6.71
N THR A 127 32.66 4.42 -7.55
CA THR A 127 32.65 4.98 -8.92
C THR A 127 31.55 4.36 -9.77
N ASP A 128 31.30 3.05 -9.63
CA ASP A 128 30.24 2.35 -10.37
C ASP A 128 28.83 2.82 -9.97
N LEU A 129 28.64 3.16 -8.68
CA LEU A 129 27.36 3.66 -8.13
C LEU A 129 27.03 5.10 -8.49
N ILE A 130 28.03 5.93 -8.82
CA ILE A 130 27.88 7.38 -9.05
C ILE A 130 27.57 7.67 -10.54
N THR A 131 27.59 6.67 -11.41
CA THR A 131 27.31 6.82 -12.85
C THR A 131 25.89 7.33 -13.13
N ILE A 132 25.73 8.20 -14.13
CA ILE A 132 24.42 8.74 -14.59
C ILE A 132 23.41 7.62 -14.85
N ASP A 133 23.82 6.50 -15.46
CA ASP A 133 22.94 5.37 -15.74
C ASP A 133 22.36 4.76 -14.46
N THR A 134 23.21 4.56 -13.46
CA THR A 134 22.82 4.06 -12.15
C THR A 134 21.87 5.03 -11.44
N VAL A 135 22.18 6.33 -11.47
CA VAL A 135 21.32 7.39 -10.92
C VAL A 135 19.93 7.38 -11.57
N ASN A 136 19.87 7.31 -12.91
CA ASN A 136 18.61 7.23 -13.65
C ASN A 136 17.82 5.96 -13.32
N LYS A 137 18.49 4.82 -13.17
CA LYS A 137 17.86 3.55 -12.79
C LYS A 137 17.27 3.61 -11.38
N TYR A 138 17.98 4.20 -10.42
CA TYR A 138 17.46 4.42 -9.07
C TYR A 138 16.28 5.39 -9.06
N ALA A 139 16.38 6.50 -9.80
CA ALA A 139 15.29 7.46 -9.94
C ALA A 139 14.04 6.81 -10.55
N ALA A 140 14.19 6.07 -11.65
CA ALA A 140 13.09 5.35 -12.30
C ALA A 140 12.48 4.26 -11.39
N GLY A 141 13.32 3.51 -10.66
CA GLY A 141 12.86 2.51 -9.70
C GLY A 141 12.09 3.12 -8.52
N PHE A 142 12.53 4.28 -8.04
CA PHE A 142 11.84 5.02 -6.99
C PHE A 142 10.48 5.53 -7.48
N VAL A 143 10.42 6.14 -8.67
CA VAL A 143 9.15 6.56 -9.30
C VAL A 143 8.20 5.37 -9.48
N GLY A 144 8.70 4.23 -9.96
CA GLY A 144 7.91 3.01 -10.10
C GLY A 144 7.35 2.51 -8.76
N THR A 145 8.16 2.54 -7.70
CA THR A 145 7.74 2.16 -6.34
C THR A 145 6.67 3.11 -5.80
N LEU A 146 6.86 4.43 -5.98
CA LEU A 146 5.87 5.44 -5.58
C LEU A 146 4.56 5.31 -6.36
N ALA A 147 4.62 5.06 -7.66
CA ALA A 147 3.44 4.85 -8.49
C ALA A 147 2.66 3.60 -8.05
N GLY A 148 3.37 2.51 -7.75
CA GLY A 148 2.78 1.28 -7.21
C GLY A 148 2.14 1.49 -5.84
N PHE A 149 2.84 2.18 -4.93
CA PHE A 149 2.31 2.55 -3.61
C PHE A 149 1.05 3.42 -3.73
N THR A 150 1.09 4.45 -4.60
CA THR A 150 -0.04 5.36 -4.83
C THR A 150 -1.26 4.62 -5.37
N THR A 151 -1.05 3.70 -6.32
CA THR A 151 -2.13 2.87 -6.87
C THR A 151 -2.77 2.01 -5.78
N SER A 152 -1.94 1.35 -4.96
CA SER A 152 -2.42 0.56 -3.82
C SER A 152 -3.17 1.43 -2.81
N LEU A 153 -2.67 2.63 -2.54
CA LEU A 153 -3.26 3.57 -1.60
C LEU A 153 -4.63 4.06 -2.09
N VAL A 154 -4.77 4.39 -3.37
CA VAL A 154 -6.06 4.74 -3.97
C VAL A 154 -7.08 3.62 -3.79
N THR A 155 -6.69 2.36 -4.03
CA THR A 155 -7.58 1.21 -3.79
C THR A 155 -8.01 1.11 -2.32
N VAL A 156 -7.06 1.27 -1.38
CA VAL A 156 -7.35 1.27 0.07
C VAL A 156 -8.30 2.42 0.44
N LEU A 157 -8.08 3.62 -0.11
CA LEU A 157 -8.92 4.79 0.15
C LEU A 157 -10.34 4.61 -0.38
N ILE A 158 -10.53 3.97 -1.54
CA ILE A 158 -11.86 3.63 -2.05
C ILE A 158 -12.57 2.68 -1.06
N PHE A 159 -11.92 1.62 -0.60
CA PHE A 159 -12.51 0.73 0.41
C PHE A 159 -12.80 1.45 1.72
N LEU A 160 -11.91 2.34 2.15
CA LEU A 160 -12.11 3.15 3.34
C LEU A 160 -13.35 4.04 3.20
N LEU A 161 -13.55 4.70 2.05
CA LEU A 161 -14.75 5.47 1.77
C LEU A 161 -16.01 4.60 1.81
N PHE A 162 -15.98 3.41 1.20
CA PHE A 162 -17.10 2.47 1.29
C PHE A 162 -17.40 2.06 2.73
N ILE A 163 -16.37 1.73 3.52
CA ILE A 163 -16.53 1.37 4.94
C ILE A 163 -17.15 2.53 5.72
N ILE A 164 -16.69 3.76 5.51
CA ILE A 164 -17.23 4.95 6.19
C ILE A 164 -18.70 5.15 5.83
N LEU A 165 -19.06 5.11 4.54
CA LEU A 165 -20.44 5.28 4.07
C LEU A 165 -21.36 4.17 4.59
N GLU A 166 -20.89 2.92 4.50
CA GLU A 166 -21.68 1.74 4.88
C GLU A 166 -21.79 1.62 6.41
N ALA A 167 -20.81 2.08 7.19
CA ALA A 167 -20.88 2.10 8.65
C ALA A 167 -22.04 2.98 9.18
N GLU A 168 -22.42 4.05 8.47
CA GLU A 168 -23.60 4.86 8.85
C GLU A 168 -24.94 4.27 8.37
N THR A 169 -24.95 3.55 7.25
CA THR A 169 -26.19 3.05 6.62
C THR A 169 -26.55 1.62 7.02
N LEU A 170 -25.56 0.77 7.36
CA LEU A 170 -25.75 -0.61 7.80
C LEU A 170 -26.69 -0.74 9.00
N PRO A 171 -26.55 0.05 10.09
CA PRO A 171 -27.44 -0.07 11.23
C PRO A 171 -28.89 0.21 10.85
N LYS A 172 -29.12 1.19 9.97
CA LYS A 172 -30.47 1.54 9.48
C LYS A 172 -31.07 0.41 8.65
N ARG A 173 -30.28 -0.23 7.79
CA ARG A 173 -30.72 -1.36 6.96
C ARG A 173 -31.01 -2.61 7.78
N ILE A 174 -30.18 -2.90 8.79
CA ILE A 174 -30.39 -4.02 9.70
C ILE A 174 -31.65 -3.77 10.55
N ARG A 175 -31.84 -2.55 11.08
CA ARG A 175 -33.03 -2.17 11.85
C ARG A 175 -34.33 -2.21 11.01
N ALA A 176 -34.24 -1.89 9.72
CA ALA A 176 -35.37 -2.02 8.80
C ALA A 176 -35.67 -3.49 8.42
N ALA A 177 -34.66 -4.36 8.44
CA ALA A 177 -34.81 -5.79 8.14
C ALA A 177 -35.28 -6.61 9.36
N TYR A 178 -34.97 -6.17 10.58
CA TYR A 178 -35.37 -6.80 11.84
C TYR A 178 -36.06 -5.78 12.77
N PRO A 179 -37.27 -5.31 12.43
CA PRO A 179 -37.99 -4.33 13.24
C PRO A 179 -38.50 -4.89 14.58
N ASP A 180 -38.63 -6.22 14.72
CA ASP A 180 -39.25 -6.88 15.88
C ASP A 180 -38.27 -7.29 17.01
N ASP A 181 -36.95 -7.10 16.81
CA ASP A 181 -35.91 -7.49 17.79
C ASP A 181 -35.27 -6.28 18.52
N VAL A 182 -35.87 -5.09 18.38
CA VAL A 182 -35.39 -3.82 18.95
C VAL A 182 -36.50 -3.12 19.73
N ASP A 183 -36.90 -3.76 20.83
CA ASP A 183 -37.51 -3.13 22.01
C ASP A 183 -36.55 -3.24 23.20
#